data_AF-A0A918NYJ6-F1
#
_entry.id   AF-A0A918NYJ6-F1
#
_cell.length_a   1.000
_cell.length_b   1.000
_cell.length_c   1.000
_cell.angle_alpha   90.00
_cell.angle_beta   90.00
_cell.angle_gamma   90.00
#
_symmetry.space_group_name_H-M   'P 1'
#
loop_
_entity.id
_entity.type
_entity.pdbx_description
1 polymer ?
#
loop_
_entity_poly.entity_id
_entity_poly.type
_entity_poly.pdbx_seq_one_letter_code
_entity_poly.pdbx_strand_id
1 'polypeptide(L)'
;MGVIPWNEAVRWGVGLRMRRGEQLPWIVSDELWARIEPLLPVVPRRADRPGRRRLEDRKVLCGILFVLYTGIPWEFLPQELGFGSGMTCWRRLRDWNEAGVWQRLHESLLAELHAAGALDWSRAVIDGSHVRAMKGGPKPGRARSTVPDPAPSTI
;
A
#
# COMPACT_ATOMS: atom_id res chain seq x y z
N MET A 1 12.64 -8.16 35.56
CA MET A 1 12.14 -8.77 34.30
C MET A 1 11.65 -7.61 33.44
N GLY A 2 12.52 -7.05 32.60
CA GLY A 2 12.22 -5.82 31.85
C GLY A 2 11.28 -6.11 30.68
N VAL A 3 10.17 -5.39 30.58
CA VAL A 3 9.28 -5.42 29.42
C VAL A 3 10.02 -4.75 28.26
N ILE A 4 10.47 -5.54 27.30
CA ILE A 4 11.05 -5.02 26.06
C ILE A 4 9.93 -4.24 25.35
N PRO A 5 10.08 -2.94 25.09
CA PRO A 5 9.06 -2.19 24.38
C PRO A 5 8.89 -2.77 22.95
N TRP A 6 7.65 -2.83 22.46
CA TRP A 6 7.30 -3.48 21.19
C TRP A 6 8.15 -3.01 19.99
N ASN A 7 8.61 -1.75 20.03
CA ASN A 7 9.52 -1.19 19.03
C ASN A 7 10.89 -1.89 18.98
N GLU A 8 11.41 -2.39 20.10
CA GLU A 8 12.62 -3.21 20.14
C GLU A 8 12.35 -4.62 19.65
N ALA A 9 11.27 -5.27 20.10
CA ALA A 9 10.91 -6.61 19.64
C ALA A 9 10.75 -6.69 18.11
N VAL A 10 10.13 -5.67 17.49
CA VAL A 10 10.03 -5.55 16.03
C VAL A 10 11.41 -5.39 15.36
N ARG A 11 12.35 -4.63 15.95
CA ARG A 11 13.72 -4.50 15.42
C ARG A 11 14.44 -5.85 15.37
N TRP A 12 14.30 -6.67 16.42
CA TRP A 12 14.91 -8.00 16.49
C TRP A 12 14.19 -9.03 15.60
N GLY A 13 12.86 -8.94 15.45
CA GLY A 13 12.05 -9.89 14.67
C GLY A 13 12.00 -9.62 13.15
N VAL A 14 12.12 -8.36 12.72
CA VAL A 14 12.03 -7.95 11.30
C VAL A 14 13.42 -7.75 10.66
N GLY A 15 14.51 -7.92 11.43
CA GLY A 15 15.88 -7.80 10.93
C GLY A 15 16.26 -6.37 10.54
N LEU A 16 15.63 -5.36 11.16
CA LEU A 16 15.72 -3.99 10.67
C LEU A 16 16.98 -3.26 11.16
N ARG A 17 17.95 -3.08 10.25
CA ARG A 17 19.14 -2.25 10.48
C ARG A 17 18.83 -0.77 10.20
N MET A 18 18.27 -0.09 11.19
CA MET A 18 18.13 1.37 11.20
C MET A 18 19.45 2.04 11.57
N ARG A 19 19.87 3.08 10.85
CA ARG A 19 20.97 3.95 11.31
C ARG A 19 20.47 4.83 12.46
N ARG A 20 21.39 5.21 13.36
CA ARG A 20 21.07 6.10 14.48
C ARG A 20 20.57 7.44 13.93
N GLY A 21 19.34 7.82 14.30
CA GLY A 21 18.71 9.07 13.83
C GLY A 21 17.74 8.90 12.66
N GLU A 22 17.61 7.70 12.07
CA GLU A 22 16.59 7.44 11.05
C GLU A 22 15.20 7.27 11.70
N GLN A 23 14.21 7.94 11.12
CA GLN A 23 12.82 7.79 11.50
C GLN A 23 12.32 6.39 11.13
N LEU A 24 11.49 5.79 11.98
CA LEU A 24 10.85 4.51 11.66
C LEU A 24 10.07 4.65 10.34
N PRO A 25 10.12 3.66 9.45
CA PRO A 25 9.69 3.80 8.05
C PRO A 25 8.17 3.90 7.93
N TRP A 26 7.44 3.54 8.99
CA TRP A 26 6.00 3.65 9.09
C TRP A 26 5.53 4.92 9.81
N ILE A 27 6.44 5.78 10.28
CA ILE A 27 6.06 7.07 10.88
C ILE A 27 6.08 8.13 9.79
N VAL A 28 4.89 8.63 9.47
CA VAL A 28 4.69 9.67 8.46
C VAL A 28 5.21 10.99 8.98
N SER A 29 6.16 11.61 8.27
CA SER A 29 6.68 12.94 8.59
C SER A 29 5.63 14.04 8.32
N ASP A 30 5.81 15.23 8.89
CA ASP A 30 4.90 16.36 8.67
C ASP A 30 4.88 16.78 7.20
N GLU A 31 6.04 16.76 6.55
CA GLU A 31 6.19 17.12 5.15
C GLU A 31 5.48 16.14 4.20
N LEU A 32 5.56 14.85 4.50
CA LEU A 32 4.82 13.83 3.74
C LEU A 32 3.32 13.96 4.03
N TRP A 33 2.95 14.19 5.30
CA TRP A 33 1.56 14.35 5.69
C TRP A 33 0.89 15.54 4.99
N ALA A 34 1.58 16.68 4.88
CA ALA A 34 1.08 17.87 4.21
C ALA A 34 0.73 17.64 2.72
N ARG A 35 1.39 16.69 2.05
CA ARG A 35 1.07 16.29 0.68
C ARG A 35 -0.12 15.32 0.60
N ILE A 36 -0.27 14.44 1.59
CA ILE A 36 -1.30 13.40 1.59
C ILE A 36 -2.65 13.92 2.09
N GLU A 37 -2.66 14.68 3.19
CA GLU A 37 -3.87 15.13 3.88
C GLU A 37 -4.89 15.80 2.94
N PRO A 38 -4.51 16.70 2.02
CA PRO A 38 -5.46 17.35 1.12
C PRO A 38 -6.13 16.39 0.12
N LEU A 39 -5.54 15.22 -0.12
CA LEU A 39 -6.06 14.22 -1.05
C LEU A 39 -7.11 13.31 -0.41
N LEU A 40 -7.21 13.33 0.93
CA LEU A 40 -8.09 12.45 1.68
C LEU A 40 -9.55 12.88 1.57
N PRO A 41 -10.49 11.92 1.45
CA PRO A 41 -11.91 12.24 1.42
C PRO A 41 -12.36 12.77 2.78
N VAL A 42 -13.06 13.91 2.77
CA VAL A 42 -13.74 14.43 3.95
C VAL A 42 -15.00 13.60 4.19
N VAL A 43 -15.00 12.79 5.25
CA VAL A 43 -16.15 11.97 5.63
C VAL A 43 -16.94 12.69 6.72
N PRO A 44 -18.14 13.22 6.42
CA PRO A 44 -18.94 13.92 7.41
C PRO A 44 -19.36 12.96 8.53
N ARG A 45 -19.27 13.45 9.78
CA ARG A 45 -19.80 12.73 10.93
C ARG A 45 -21.32 12.88 10.94
N ARG A 46 -22.04 11.75 11.03
CA ARG A 46 -23.50 11.77 11.21
C ARG A 46 -23.84 12.54 12.49
N ALA A 47 -24.83 13.41 12.43
CA ALA A 47 -25.27 14.19 13.59
C ALA A 47 -26.08 13.32 14.57
N ASP A 48 -26.95 12.48 14.03
CA ASP A 48 -27.75 11.51 14.76
C ASP A 48 -26.99 10.18 14.91
N ARG A 49 -26.88 9.70 16.15
CA ARG A 49 -26.16 8.45 16.51
C ARG A 49 -24.75 8.38 15.89
N PRO A 50 -23.84 9.27 16.32
CA PRO A 50 -22.61 9.53 15.59
C PRO A 50 -21.55 8.40 15.71
N GLY A 51 -21.87 7.31 16.41
CA GLY A 51 -20.99 6.16 16.60
C GLY A 51 -19.64 6.49 17.26
N ARG A 52 -18.73 5.52 17.23
CA ARG A 52 -17.34 5.73 17.69
C ARG A 52 -16.68 6.79 16.83
N ARG A 53 -15.92 7.70 17.46
CA ARG A 53 -15.12 8.68 16.72
C ARG A 53 -14.12 7.96 15.81
N ARG A 54 -14.00 8.44 14.57
CA ARG A 54 -12.98 7.95 13.63
C ARG A 54 -11.61 8.24 14.22
N LEU A 55 -10.69 7.28 14.07
CA LEU A 55 -9.29 7.53 14.37
C LEU A 55 -8.74 8.55 13.36
N GLU A 56 -7.83 9.39 13.85
CA GLU A 56 -7.05 10.36 13.08
C GLU A 56 -6.37 9.69 11.88
N ASP A 57 -6.51 10.29 10.70
CA ASP A 57 -6.08 9.70 9.44
C ASP A 57 -4.57 9.44 9.40
N ARG A 58 -3.75 10.33 9.97
CA ARG A 58 -2.29 10.15 10.04
C ARG A 58 -1.89 8.93 10.83
N LYS A 59 -2.54 8.68 11.98
CA LYS A 59 -2.29 7.48 12.80
C LYS A 59 -2.68 6.21 12.05
N VAL A 60 -3.79 6.26 11.32
CA VAL A 60 -4.22 5.14 10.48
C VAL A 60 -3.22 4.88 9.36
N LEU A 61 -2.71 5.94 8.71
CA LEU A 61 -1.67 5.81 7.69
C LEU A 61 -0.39 5.18 8.25
N CYS A 62 0.05 5.59 9.44
CA CYS A 62 1.19 4.94 10.11
C CYS A 62 0.94 3.45 10.36
N GLY A 63 -0.27 3.07 10.77
CA GLY A 63 -0.67 1.66 10.94
C GLY A 63 -0.69 0.88 9.64
N ILE A 64 -1.19 1.46 8.55
CA ILE A 64 -1.16 0.87 7.21
C ILE A 64 0.30 0.60 6.81
N LEU A 65 1.17 1.62 6.91
CA LEU A 65 2.58 1.49 6.55
C LEU A 65 3.28 0.46 7.42
N PHE A 66 2.97 0.37 8.71
CA PHE A 66 3.53 -0.66 9.59
C PHE A 66 3.21 -2.06 9.07
N VAL A 67 1.94 -2.34 8.77
CA VAL A 67 1.50 -3.66 8.28
C VAL A 67 2.14 -3.97 6.92
N LEU A 68 2.12 -3.03 5.98
CA LEU A 68 2.71 -3.22 4.64
C LEU A 68 4.22 -3.43 4.71
N TYR A 69 4.91 -2.75 5.62
CA TYR A 69 6.34 -2.84 5.77
C TYR A 69 6.79 -4.13 6.45
N THR A 70 6.05 -4.57 7.47
CA THR A 70 6.40 -5.78 8.25
C THR A 70 5.80 -7.06 7.67
N GLY A 71 4.77 -6.95 6.82
CA GLY A 71 4.07 -8.09 6.21
C GLY A 71 3.19 -8.89 7.18
N ILE A 72 2.92 -8.37 8.39
CA ILE A 72 2.09 -9.08 9.36
C ILE A 72 0.61 -9.13 8.92
N PRO A 73 -0.18 -10.09 9.42
CA PRO A 73 -1.64 -10.03 9.28
C PRO A 73 -2.21 -8.76 9.94
N TRP A 74 -3.27 -8.20 9.37
CA TRP A 74 -3.92 -6.99 9.89
C TRP A 74 -4.40 -7.18 11.34
N GLU A 75 -4.89 -8.36 11.69
CA GLU A 75 -5.37 -8.72 13.02
C GLU A 75 -4.26 -8.65 14.08
N PHE A 76 -3.00 -8.74 13.65
CA PHE A 76 -1.83 -8.78 14.53
C PHE A 76 -1.16 -7.41 14.70
N LEU A 77 -1.74 -6.33 14.13
CA LEU A 77 -1.25 -4.98 14.37
C LEU A 77 -1.29 -4.66 15.88
N PRO A 78 -0.14 -4.43 16.55
CA PRO A 78 -0.11 -4.19 17.98
C PRO A 78 -0.82 -2.88 18.34
N GLN A 79 -1.80 -2.96 19.25
CA GLN A 79 -2.62 -1.81 19.62
C GLN A 79 -1.85 -0.80 20.49
N GLU A 80 -0.79 -1.26 21.16
CA GLU A 80 0.10 -0.44 22.00
C GLU A 80 0.80 0.66 21.20
N LEU A 81 0.91 0.50 19.87
CA LEU A 81 1.49 1.50 18.97
C LEU A 81 0.56 2.71 18.74
N GLY A 82 -0.72 2.62 19.13
CA GLY A 82 -1.66 3.74 19.04
C GLY A 82 -2.22 4.01 17.63
N PHE A 83 -1.98 3.12 16.67
CA PHE A 83 -2.51 3.21 15.29
C PHE A 83 -3.94 2.69 15.14
N GLY A 84 -4.55 2.22 16.24
CA GLY A 84 -5.85 1.56 16.24
C GLY A 84 -5.74 0.09 15.82
N SER A 85 -6.89 -0.53 15.53
CA SER A 85 -6.90 -1.93 15.07
C SER A 85 -6.49 -2.03 13.60
N GLY A 86 -5.83 -3.12 13.21
CA GLY A 86 -5.47 -3.30 11.80
C GLY A 86 -6.69 -3.44 10.88
N MET A 87 -7.83 -3.94 11.37
CA MET A 87 -9.09 -3.89 10.60
C MET A 87 -9.63 -2.46 10.37
N THR A 88 -9.27 -1.50 11.22
CA THR A 88 -9.56 -0.08 10.95
C THR A 88 -8.63 0.44 9.86
N CYS A 89 -7.35 0.07 9.91
CA CYS A 89 -6.36 0.41 8.89
C CYS A 89 -6.71 -0.17 7.52
N TRP A 90 -7.04 -1.45 7.44
CA TRP A 90 -7.46 -2.12 6.20
C TRP A 90 -8.69 -1.46 5.57
N ARG A 91 -9.74 -1.19 6.36
CA ARG A 91 -10.94 -0.50 5.86
C ARG A 91 -10.59 0.89 5.32
N ARG A 92 -9.74 1.64 6.03
CA ARG A 92 -9.32 2.97 5.58
C ARG A 92 -8.50 2.90 4.29
N LEU A 93 -7.58 1.94 4.18
CA LEU A 93 -6.80 1.69 2.97
C LEU A 93 -7.70 1.40 1.78
N ARG A 94 -8.70 0.53 1.96
CA ARG A 94 -9.70 0.23 0.93
C ARG A 94 -10.49 1.47 0.54
N ASP A 95 -11.06 2.18 1.51
CA ASP A 95 -11.88 3.37 1.25
C ASP A 95 -11.06 4.47 0.53
N TRP A 96 -9.79 4.64 0.89
CA TRP A 96 -8.88 5.58 0.20
C TRP A 96 -8.49 5.13 -1.20
N ASN A 97 -8.35 3.81 -1.41
CA ASN A 97 -8.11 3.25 -2.73
C ASN A 97 -9.33 3.48 -3.65
N GLU A 98 -10.54 3.20 -3.16
CA GLU A 98 -11.80 3.46 -3.88
C GLU A 98 -11.99 4.96 -4.15
N ALA A 99 -11.56 5.84 -3.23
CA ALA A 99 -11.58 7.28 -3.42
C ALA A 99 -10.44 7.82 -4.31
N GLY A 100 -9.55 6.97 -4.83
CA GLY A 100 -8.45 7.35 -5.73
C GLY A 100 -7.32 8.15 -5.08
N VAL A 101 -7.16 8.08 -3.75
CA VAL A 101 -6.13 8.84 -3.01
C VAL A 101 -4.72 8.52 -3.54
N TRP A 102 -4.42 7.23 -3.70
CA TRP A 102 -3.09 6.77 -4.12
C TRP A 102 -2.76 7.16 -5.56
N GLN A 103 -3.77 7.12 -6.43
CA GLN A 103 -3.62 7.55 -7.81
C GLN A 103 -3.27 9.04 -7.88
N ARG A 104 -4.05 9.90 -7.19
CA ARG A 104 -3.78 11.34 -7.15
C ARG A 104 -2.40 11.66 -6.55
N LEU A 105 -2.01 10.95 -5.50
CA LEU A 105 -0.69 11.11 -4.90
C LEU A 105 0.42 10.76 -5.89
N HIS A 106 0.27 9.63 -6.59
CA HIS A 106 1.24 9.21 -7.61
C HIS A 106 1.35 10.24 -8.75
N GLU A 107 0.22 10.71 -9.27
CA GLU A 107 0.17 11.73 -10.32
C GLU A 107 0.82 13.05 -9.87
N SER A 108 0.58 13.50 -8.62
CA SER A 108 1.21 14.69 -8.05
C SER A 108 2.73 14.56 -7.98
N LEU A 109 3.22 13.43 -7.45
CA LEU A 109 4.66 13.18 -7.35
C LEU A 109 5.30 13.08 -8.74
N LEU A 110 4.63 12.46 -9.71
CA LEU A 110 5.11 12.36 -11.07
C LEU A 110 5.20 13.75 -11.74
N ALA A 111 4.21 14.62 -11.51
CA ALA A 111 4.22 15.99 -11.99
C ALA A 111 5.35 16.81 -11.37
N GLU A 112 5.58 16.68 -10.06
CA GLU A 112 6.70 17.34 -9.35
C GLU A 112 8.06 16.88 -9.91
N LEU A 113 8.26 15.57 -10.08
CA LEU A 113 9.49 15.02 -10.65
C LEU A 113 9.71 15.43 -12.10
N HIS A 114 8.64 15.50 -12.89
CA HIS A 114 8.72 15.98 -14.28
C HIS A 114 9.13 17.45 -14.31
N ALA A 115 8.48 18.31 -13.51
CA ALA A 115 8.83 19.72 -13.42
C ALA A 115 10.27 19.95 -12.95
N ALA A 116 10.78 19.08 -12.08
CA ALA A 116 12.17 19.12 -11.63
C ALA A 116 13.19 18.53 -12.63
N GLY A 117 12.74 18.00 -13.78
CA GLY A 117 13.61 17.30 -14.72
C GLY A 117 14.25 16.02 -14.16
N ALA A 118 13.66 15.45 -13.11
CA ALA A 118 14.18 14.30 -12.38
C ALA A 118 13.67 12.95 -12.92
N LEU A 119 12.89 12.96 -14.00
CA LEU A 119 12.43 11.75 -14.67
C LEU A 119 13.39 11.35 -15.80
N ASP A 120 13.96 10.15 -15.70
CA ASP A 120 14.72 9.53 -16.77
C ASP A 120 13.77 8.90 -17.80
N TRP A 121 13.51 9.63 -18.89
CA TRP A 121 12.65 9.15 -19.98
C TRP A 121 13.32 8.14 -20.91
N SER A 122 14.64 7.89 -20.76
CA SER A 122 15.33 6.88 -21.58
C SER A 122 14.96 5.45 -21.18
N ARG A 123 14.36 5.26 -19.99
CA ARG A 123 14.02 3.96 -19.44
C ARG A 123 12.64 3.98 -18.76
N ALA A 124 11.76 3.08 -19.19
CA ALA A 124 10.52 2.76 -18.49
C ALA A 124 10.56 1.31 -18.01
N VAL A 125 10.21 1.07 -16.75
CA VAL A 125 10.05 -0.28 -16.18
C VAL A 125 8.57 -0.48 -15.88
N ILE A 126 7.98 -1.51 -16.47
CA ILE A 126 6.58 -1.88 -16.26
C ILE A 126 6.59 -3.14 -15.39
N ASP A 127 5.98 -3.06 -14.21
CA ASP A 127 5.70 -4.22 -13.37
C ASP A 127 4.22 -4.59 -13.45
N GLY A 128 3.92 -5.87 -13.22
CA GLY A 128 2.58 -6.41 -13.29
C GLY A 128 2.40 -7.63 -12.41
N SER A 129 1.29 -7.68 -11.69
CA SER A 129 0.92 -8.85 -10.89
C SER A 129 -0.11 -9.70 -11.65
N HIS A 130 0.13 -11.01 -11.74
CA HIS A 130 -0.82 -11.96 -12.31
C HIS A 130 -1.50 -12.74 -11.19
N VAL A 131 -2.82 -12.64 -11.09
CA VAL A 131 -3.61 -13.39 -10.10
C VAL A 131 -4.48 -14.41 -10.85
N ARG A 132 -4.50 -15.66 -10.39
CA ARG A 132 -5.39 -16.66 -11.00
C ARG A 132 -6.85 -16.23 -10.82
N ALA A 133 -7.60 -16.22 -11.92
CA ALA A 133 -9.05 -16.09 -11.89
C ALA A 133 -9.65 -17.36 -11.26
N MET A 134 -9.88 -17.33 -9.94
CA MET A 134 -10.29 -18.51 -9.17
C MET A 134 -11.64 -19.09 -9.62
N LYS A 135 -12.50 -18.26 -10.23
CA LYS A 135 -13.81 -18.67 -10.76
C LYS A 135 -13.82 -18.89 -12.29
N GLY A 136 -12.66 -18.82 -12.94
CA GLY A 136 -12.56 -18.80 -14.40
C GLY A 136 -13.09 -17.49 -15.01
N GLY A 137 -12.48 -17.06 -16.11
CA GLY A 137 -13.04 -16.03 -16.98
C GLY A 137 -13.62 -16.66 -18.25
N PRO A 138 -14.32 -15.89 -19.10
CA PRO A 138 -14.57 -16.31 -20.47
C PRO A 138 -13.26 -16.81 -21.09
N LYS A 139 -13.29 -17.95 -21.78
CA LYS A 139 -12.10 -18.45 -22.47
C LYS A 139 -11.59 -17.31 -23.37
N PRO A 140 -10.34 -16.84 -23.22
CA PRO A 140 -9.74 -16.01 -24.25
C PRO A 140 -9.81 -16.81 -25.57
N GLY A 141 -9.95 -16.08 -26.68
CA GLY A 141 -10.10 -16.69 -28.01
C GLY A 141 -9.06 -17.79 -28.26
N ARG A 142 -9.37 -18.70 -29.19
CA ARG A 142 -8.58 -19.91 -29.48
C ARG A 142 -7.07 -19.59 -29.42
N ALA A 143 -6.39 -20.16 -28.42
CA ALA A 143 -4.94 -20.05 -28.32
C ALA A 143 -4.35 -20.52 -29.66
N ARG A 144 -3.41 -19.75 -30.22
CA ARG A 144 -2.68 -20.20 -31.40
C ARG A 144 -2.01 -21.52 -31.05
N SER A 145 -2.19 -22.51 -31.91
CA SER A 145 -1.45 -23.77 -31.81
C SER A 145 0.04 -23.46 -31.81
N THR A 146 0.75 -23.94 -30.79
CA THR A 146 2.22 -23.96 -30.77
C THR A 146 2.77 -25.22 -31.43
N VAL A 147 1.90 -26.13 -31.86
CA VAL A 147 2.31 -27.29 -32.64
C VAL A 147 2.84 -26.77 -33.98
N PRO A 148 4.08 -27.15 -34.37
CA PRO A 148 4.60 -26.84 -35.69
C PRO A 148 3.64 -27.34 -36.76
N ASP A 149 3.43 -26.55 -37.81
CA ASP A 149 2.67 -27.03 -38.97
C ASP A 149 3.37 -28.28 -39.52
N PRO A 150 2.62 -29.36 -39.85
CA PRO A 150 3.21 -30.54 -40.47
C PRO A 150 3.94 -30.15 -41.75
N ALA A 151 5.18 -30.62 -41.91
CA ALA A 151 5.90 -30.44 -43.17
C ALA A 151 5.14 -31.15 -44.30
N PRO A 152 5.04 -30.55 -45.50
CA PRO A 152 4.40 -31.19 -46.64
C PRO A 152 5.13 -32.49 -46.97
N SER A 153 4.39 -33.59 -47.12
CA SER A 153 4.97 -34.88 -47.50
C SER A 153 5.50 -34.79 -48.93
N THR A 154 6.78 -35.09 -49.11
CA THR A 154 7.36 -35.35 -50.43
C THR A 154 6.90 -36.73 -50.91
N ILE A 155 6.44 -36.80 -52.16
CA ILE A 155 5.94 -38.01 -52.85
C ILE A 155 7.02 -39.09 -52.95
#